data_AF-A0A5E4IX92-F1
#
_entry.id   AF-A0A5E4IX92-F1
#
_cell.length_a   1.000
_cell.length_b   1.000
_cell.length_c   1.000
_cell.angle_alpha   90.00
_cell.angle_beta   90.00
_cell.angle_gamma   90.00
#
_symmetry.space_group_name_H-M   'P 1'
#
loop_
_entity.id
_entity.type
_entity.pdbx_description
1 polymer ?
#
loop_
_entity_poly.entity_id
_entity_poly.type
_entity_poly.pdbx_seq_one_letter_code
_entity_poly.pdbx_strand_id
1 'polypeptide(L)' 'MVEIGSGIVALGAALAIGAGAIGTAMAQSNIGAAGMGLMAEKDGKEGQVLLFLAIPETMVILGFVVAYLIISTLGA' A
#
# COMPACT_ATOMS: atom_id res chain seq x y z
N MET A 1 24.76 -20.46 -8.43
CA MET A 1 23.84 -19.54 -7.73
C MET A 1 24.47 -18.16 -7.77
N VAL A 2 23.71 -17.12 -8.09
CA VAL A 2 24.24 -15.74 -8.08
C VAL A 2 24.30 -15.28 -6.63
N GLU A 3 25.47 -14.87 -6.15
CA GLU A 3 25.63 -14.27 -4.83
C GLU A 3 25.22 -12.79 -4.93
N ILE A 4 23.95 -12.50 -4.64
CA ILE A 4 23.47 -11.12 -4.53
C ILE A 4 23.72 -10.68 -3.09
N GLY A 5 24.40 -9.55 -2.91
CA GLY A 5 24.64 -9.01 -1.57
C GLY A 5 23.33 -8.71 -0.84
N SER A 6 23.23 -9.10 0.42
CA SER A 6 22.04 -8.94 1.27
C SER A 6 21.50 -7.50 1.31
N GLY A 7 22.38 -6.50 1.18
CA GLY A 7 22.00 -5.09 1.08
C GLY A 7 21.15 -4.76 -0.16
N ILE A 8 21.44 -5.38 -1.31
CA ILE A 8 20.67 -5.18 -2.54
C ILE A 8 19.30 -5.87 -2.43
N VAL A 9 19.24 -7.05 -1.82
CA VAL A 9 17.98 -7.77 -1.54
C VAL A 9 17.08 -6.92 -0.64
N ALA A 10 17.63 -6.38 0.45
CA ALA A 10 16.91 -5.51 1.37
C ALA A 10 16.41 -4.22 0.70
N LEU A 11 17.23 -3.60 -0.17
CA LEU A 11 16.83 -2.43 -0.95
C LEU A 11 15.67 -2.76 -1.89
N GLY A 12 15.72 -3.89 -2.60
CA GLY A 12 14.66 -4.33 -3.50
C GLY A 12 13.34 -4.58 -2.77
N ALA A 13 13.39 -5.22 -1.59
CA ALA A 13 12.22 -5.43 -0.76
C ALA A 13 11.63 -4.10 -0.24
N ALA A 14 12.49 -3.18 0.22
CA ALA A 14 12.08 -1.86 0.69
C ALA A 14 11.41 -1.03 -0.42
N LEU A 15 11.94 -1.08 -1.65
CA LEU A 15 11.33 -0.39 -2.79
C LEU A 15 9.96 -0.98 -3.17
N ALA A 16 9.81 -2.30 -3.12
CA ALA A 16 8.54 -2.97 -3.45
C ALA A 16 7.40 -2.53 -2.51
N ILE A 17 7.62 -2.59 -1.20
CA ILE A 17 6.61 -2.14 -0.23
C ILE A 17 6.47 -0.61 -0.20
N GLY A 18 7.59 0.11 -0.30
CA GLY A 18 7.61 1.58 -0.23
C GLY A 18 6.83 2.23 -1.38
N ALA A 19 7.01 1.75 -2.61
CA ALA A 19 6.25 2.25 -3.76
C ALA A 19 4.74 1.97 -3.61
N GLY A 20 4.37 0.76 -3.15
CA GLY A 20 2.98 0.41 -2.87
C GLY A 20 2.36 1.29 -1.77
N ALA A 21 3.10 1.57 -0.71
CA ALA A 21 2.67 2.46 0.38
C ALA A 21 2.46 3.90 -0.09
N ILE A 22 3.38 4.45 -0.89
CA ILE A 22 3.25 5.82 -1.43
C ILE A 22 2.01 5.93 -2.32
N GLY A 23 1.81 4.98 -3.25
CA GLY A 23 0.64 4.97 -4.12
C GLY A 23 -0.67 4.86 -3.33
N THR A 24 -0.70 4.00 -2.31
CA THR A 24 -1.85 3.85 -1.40
C THR A 24 -2.15 5.15 -0.66
N ALA A 25 -1.13 5.80 -0.09
CA ALA A 25 -1.28 7.05 0.65
C ALA A 25 -1.83 8.18 -0.23
N MET A 26 -1.33 8.32 -1.47
CA MET A 26 -1.82 9.33 -2.42
C MET A 26 -3.29 9.11 -2.81
N ALA A 27 -3.71 7.85 -2.99
CA ALA A 27 -5.11 7.54 -3.27
C ALA A 27 -6.00 7.81 -2.05
N GLN A 28 -5.59 7.34 -0.87
CA GLN A 28 -6.35 7.51 0.37
C GLN A 28 -6.43 8.97 0.83
N SER A 29 -5.42 9.82 0.59
CA SER A 29 -5.51 11.25 0.94
C SER A 29 -6.62 11.95 0.18
N ASN A 30 -6.79 11.61 -1.10
CA ASN A 30 -7.84 12.18 -1.95
C ASN A 30 -9.22 11.63 -1.61
N ILE A 31 -9.32 10.31 -1.41
CA ILE A 31 -10.58 9.65 -1.03
C ILE A 31 -11.05 10.11 0.35
N GLY A 32 -10.14 10.21 1.32
CA GLY A 32 -10.45 10.68 2.67
C GLY A 32 -10.96 12.12 2.68
N ALA A 33 -10.29 13.03 1.98
CA ALA A 33 -10.72 14.42 1.86
C ALA A 33 -12.12 14.55 1.24
N ALA A 34 -12.37 13.85 0.12
CA ALA A 34 -13.68 13.83 -0.53
C ALA A 34 -14.77 13.16 0.35
N GLY A 35 -14.40 12.08 1.04
CA GLY A 35 -15.28 11.32 1.91
C GLY A 35 -15.76 12.12 3.12
N MET A 36 -14.88 12.91 3.74
CA MET A 36 -15.28 13.79 4.84
C MET A 36 -16.25 14.88 4.39
N GLY A 37 -16.06 15.45 3.19
CA GLY A 37 -17.03 16.37 2.59
C GLY A 37 -18.39 15.72 2.37
N LEU A 38 -18.42 14.48 1.85
CA LEU A 38 -19.66 13.73 1.66
C LEU A 38 -20.39 13.47 2.98
N MET A 39 -19.67 13.08 4.04
CA MET A 39 -20.27 12.85 5.36
C MET A 39 -20.80 14.14 5.99
N ALA A 40 -20.19 15.29 5.70
CA ALA A 40 -20.68 16.58 6.19
C ALA A 40 -22.00 17.00 5.53
N GLU A 41 -22.26 16.58 4.29
CA GLU A 41 -23.48 16.91 3.55
C GLU A 41 -24.60 15.86 3.69
N LYS A 42 -24.24 14.58 3.85
CA LYS A 42 -25.19 13.46 3.81
C LYS A 42 -24.89 12.44 4.91
N ASP A 43 -25.83 12.32 5.83
CA ASP A 43 -25.83 11.28 6.87
C ASP A 43 -25.91 9.87 6.26
N GLY A 44 -25.29 8.89 6.94
CA GLY A 44 -25.38 7.49 6.55
C GLY A 44 -24.47 7.09 5.38
N LYS A 45 -23.44 7.90 5.07
CA LYS A 45 -22.45 7.64 4.00
C LYS A 45 -21.13 7.07 4.50
N GLU A 46 -21.00 6.80 5.79
CA GLU A 46 -19.77 6.35 6.44
C GLU A 46 -19.29 5.02 5.85
N GLY A 47 -20.19 4.05 5.66
CA GLY A 47 -19.86 2.76 5.07
C GLY A 47 -19.42 2.85 3.61
N GLN A 48 -20.00 3.75 2.83
CA GLN A 48 -19.60 3.99 1.43
C GLN A 48 -18.19 4.59 1.37
N VAL A 49 -17.89 5.58 2.22
CA VAL A 49 -16.55 6.18 2.28
C VAL A 49 -15.52 5.16 2.75
N LEU A 50 -15.84 4.36 3.77
CA LEU A 50 -14.96 3.30 4.25
C LEU A 50 -14.63 2.28 3.15
N LEU A 51 -15.65 1.87 2.37
CA LEU A 51 -15.46 0.97 1.23
C LEU A 51 -14.47 1.56 0.21
N PHE A 52 -14.64 2.84 -0.15
CA PHE A 52 -13.72 3.49 -1.09
C PHE A 52 -12.32 3.64 -0.51
N LEU A 53 -12.18 3.91 0.79
CA LEU A 53 -10.89 4.05 1.46
C LEU A 53 -10.12 2.72 1.53
N ALA A 54 -10.82 1.59 1.60
CA ALA A 54 -10.24 0.26 1.68
C ALA A 54 -9.72 -0.26 0.31
N ILE A 55 -10.28 0.20 -0.82
CA ILE A 55 -9.85 -0.27 -2.16
C ILE A 55 -8.34 -0.04 -2.39
N PRO A 56 -7.77 1.15 -2.12
CA PRO A 56 -6.34 1.37 -2.25
C PRO A 56 -5.45 0.50 -1.35
N GLU A 57 -5.94 0.01 -0.21
CA GLU A 57 -5.13 -0.81 0.73
C GLU A 57 -4.65 -2.10 0.08
N THR A 58 -5.33 -2.58 -0.95
CA THR A 58 -4.90 -3.71 -1.76
C THR A 58 -3.50 -3.49 -2.37
N MET A 59 -3.16 -2.26 -2.75
CA MET A 59 -1.88 -1.94 -3.39
C MET A 59 -0.70 -2.07 -2.41
N VAL A 60 -0.85 -1.60 -1.17
CA VAL A 60 0.20 -1.77 -0.15
C VAL A 60 0.33 -3.23 0.27
N ILE A 61 -0.78 -3.99 0.34
CA ILE A 61 -0.74 -5.42 0.61
C ILE A 61 0.03 -6.17 -0.49
N LEU A 62 -0.22 -5.85 -1.77
CA LEU A 62 0.55 -6.44 -2.87
C LEU A 62 2.04 -6.09 -2.79
N GLY A 63 2.38 -4.83 -2.48
CA GLY A 63 3.77 -4.41 -2.26
C GLY A 63 4.45 -5.15 -1.10
N PHE A 64 3.72 -5.37 0.00
CA PHE A 64 4.17 -6.18 1.13
C PHE A 64 4.41 -7.65 0.74
N VAL A 65 3.48 -8.27 0.02
CA VAL A 65 3.63 -9.65 -0.45
C VAL A 65 4.86 -9.79 -1.35
N VAL A 66 5.08 -8.86 -2.27
CA VAL A 66 6.27 -8.86 -3.13
C VAL A 66 7.55 -8.69 -2.31
N ALA A 67 7.59 -7.78 -1.35
CA ALA A 67 8.73 -7.60 -0.46
C ALA A 67 9.05 -8.88 0.34
N TYR A 68 8.02 -9.56 0.85
CA TYR A 68 8.15 -10.85 1.53
C TYR A 68 8.71 -11.93 0.59
N LEU A 69 8.22 -12.01 -0.64
CA LEU A 69 8.74 -12.95 -1.65
C LEU A 69 10.20 -12.67 -1.98
N ILE A 70 10.61 -11.41 -2.13
CA ILE A 70 12.01 -11.03 -2.37
C ILE A 70 12.90 -11.56 -1.25
N ILE A 71 12.55 -11.30 0.01
CA ILE A 71 13.36 -11.70 1.17
C ILE A 71 13.39 -13.24 1.30
N SER A 72 12.23 -13.90 1.19
CA SER A 72 12.10 -15.35 1.40
C SER A 72 12.71 -16.19 0.27
N THR A 73 12.79 -15.67 -0.95
CA THR A 73 13.34 -16.40 -2.09
C THR A 73 14.82 -16.12 -2.35
N LEU A 74 15.29 -14.90 -2.08
CA LEU A 74 16.67 -14.49 -2.38
C LEU A 74 17.60 -14.54 -1.17
N GLY A 75 17.07 -14.71 0.04
CA GLY A 75 17.87 -14.94 1.24
C GLY A 75 18.65 -13.70 1.68
N ALA A 76 18.12 -13.02 2.71
CA ALA A 76 18.97 -12.44 3.73
C ALA A 76 19.01 -13.41 4.92
#